data_AF-A0A3B0ZZL6-F1
#
_entry.id   AF-A0A3B0ZZL6-F1
#
_cell.length_a   1.000
_cell.length_b   1.000
_cell.length_c   1.000
_cell.angle_alpha   90.00
_cell.angle_beta   90.00
_cell.angle_gamma   90.00
#
_symmetry.space_group_name_H-M   'P 1'
#
loop_
_entity.id
_entity.type
_entity.pdbx_description
1 polymer ?
#
loop_
_entity_poly.entity_id
_entity_poly.type
_entity_poly.pdbx_seq_one_letter_code
_entity_poly.pdbx_strand_id
1 'polypeptide(L)' 'MLNIHIDNPELEQSIRQTYGEDTKSIANAFFEFIQQQKIKQDIGVSIEQLKAGEGIPLDTAMREIRSKYE' A
#
# COMPACT_ATOMS: atom_id res chain seq x y z
N MET A 1 9.72 -4.86 -16.40
CA MET A 1 8.33 -5.07 -16.85
C MET A 1 7.68 -6.05 -15.88
N LEU A 2 6.59 -5.67 -15.23
CA LEU A 2 5.77 -6.58 -14.42
C LEU A 2 4.94 -7.43 -15.39
N ASN A 3 5.17 -8.73 -15.42
CA ASN A 3 4.27 -9.67 -16.10
C ASN A 3 3.19 -10.10 -15.12
N ILE A 4 1.98 -9.55 -15.28
CA ILE A 4 0.81 -9.94 -14.50
C ILE A 4 0.16 -11.11 -15.25
N HIS A 5 0.21 -12.31 -14.66
CA HIS A 5 -0.55 -13.46 -15.14
C HIS A 5 -1.83 -13.57 -14.30
N ILE A 6 -2.98 -13.61 -14.97
CA ILE A 6 -4.29 -13.72 -14.33
C ILE A 6 -4.79 -15.14 -14.59
N ASP A 7 -4.74 -15.98 -13.56
CA ASP A 7 -5.17 -17.39 -13.66
C ASP A 7 -6.70 -17.56 -13.63
N ASN A 8 -7.44 -16.46 -13.44
CA ASN A 8 -8.89 -16.46 -13.35
C ASN A 8 -9.51 -15.80 -14.61
N PRO A 9 -10.18 -16.58 -15.48
CA PRO A 9 -10.73 -16.08 -16.74
C PRO A 9 -11.86 -15.06 -16.55
N GLU A 10 -12.66 -15.17 -15.49
CA GLU A 10 -13.72 -14.19 -15.19
C GLU A 10 -13.12 -12.83 -14.78
N LEU A 11 -12.03 -12.88 -14.01
CA LEU A 11 -11.29 -11.68 -13.61
C LEU A 11 -10.60 -11.04 -14.81
N GLU A 12 -10.01 -11.83 -15.70
CA GLU A 12 -9.40 -11.33 -16.94
C GLU A 12 -10.44 -10.62 -17.81
N GLN A 13 -11.63 -11.22 -17.98
CA GLN A 13 -12.71 -10.62 -18.75
C GLN A 13 -13.19 -9.30 -18.13
N SER A 14 -13.35 -9.24 -16.80
CA SER A 14 -13.76 -8.02 -16.09
C SER A 14 -12.72 -6.90 -16.22
N ILE A 15 -11.43 -7.24 -16.12
CA ILE A 15 -10.33 -6.29 -16.28
C ILE A 15 -10.28 -5.77 -17.72
N ARG A 16 -10.42 -6.65 -18.73
CA ARG A 16 -10.49 -6.24 -20.14
C ARG A 16 -11.71 -5.37 -20.45
N GLN A 17 -12.86 -5.62 -19.82
CA GLN A 17 -14.03 -4.76 -19.96
C GLN A 17 -13.83 -3.37 -19.35
N THR A 18 -13.11 -3.28 -18.23
CA THR A 18 -12.92 -2.04 -17.48
C THR A 18 -11.80 -1.17 -18.06
N TYR A 19 -10.69 -1.79 -18.47
CA TYR A 19 -9.46 -1.11 -18.90
C TYR A 19 -9.12 -1.32 -20.38
N GLY A 20 -9.90 -2.13 -21.12
CA GLY A 20 -9.63 -2.47 -22.51
C GLY A 20 -8.40 -3.36 -22.68
N GLU A 21 -7.69 -3.19 -23.78
CA GLU A 21 -6.38 -3.83 -24.04
C GLU A 21 -5.20 -2.96 -23.59
N ASP A 22 -5.45 -1.84 -22.89
CA ASP A 22 -4.38 -0.97 -22.40
C ASP A 22 -3.70 -1.56 -21.17
N THR A 23 -2.70 -2.39 -21.45
CA THR A 23 -1.82 -3.02 -20.46
C THR A 23 -1.14 -2.02 -19.52
N LYS A 24 -0.92 -0.76 -19.91
CA LYS A 24 -0.34 0.26 -19.02
C LYS A 24 -1.35 0.73 -17.97
N SER A 25 -2.60 0.94 -18.37
CA SER A 25 -3.67 1.32 -17.46
C SER A 25 -3.94 0.22 -16.42
N ILE A 26 -3.93 -1.04 -16.84
CA ILE A 26 -4.04 -2.21 -15.94
C ILE A 26 -2.86 -2.25 -14.95
N ALA A 27 -1.64 -2.05 -15.43
CA ALA A 27 -0.46 -2.04 -14.56
C ALA A 27 -0.49 -0.90 -13.53
N ASN A 28 -0.96 0.29 -13.92
CA ASN A 28 -1.13 1.42 -13.01
C ASN A 28 -2.20 1.13 -11.94
N ALA A 29 -3.37 0.63 -12.33
CA ALA A 29 -4.43 0.27 -11.40
C ALA A 29 -3.97 -0.82 -10.41
N PHE A 30 -3.20 -1.80 -10.88
CA PHE A 30 -2.61 -2.82 -10.02
C PHE A 30 -1.58 -2.22 -9.05
N PHE A 31 -0.72 -1.33 -9.52
CA PHE A 31 0.23 -0.62 -8.67
C PHE A 31 -0.48 0.19 -7.58
N GLU A 32 -1.53 0.92 -7.94
CA GLU A 32 -2.35 1.67 -6.99
C GLU A 32 -3.03 0.75 -5.97
N PHE A 33 -3.56 -0.39 -6.41
CA PHE A 33 -4.14 -1.39 -5.51
C PHE A 33 -3.10 -1.90 -4.48
N ILE A 34 -1.89 -2.24 -4.93
CA ILE A 34 -0.82 -2.69 -4.04
C ILE A 34 -0.42 -1.58 -3.05
N GLN A 35 -0.32 -0.33 -3.52
CA GLN A 35 -0.05 0.83 -2.66
C GLN A 35 -1.13 0.98 -1.58
N GLN A 36 -2.40 0.95 -1.97
CA GLN A 36 -3.53 1.05 -1.04
C GLN A 36 -3.53 -0.11 -0.03
N GLN A 37 -3.22 -1.32 -0.46
CA GLN A 37 -3.16 -2.48 0.42
C GLN A 37 -2.02 -2.37 1.44
N LYS A 38 -0.84 -1.89 1.02
CA LYS A 38 0.28 -1.58 1.92
C LYS A 38 -0.11 -0.53 2.95
N ILE A 39 -0.73 0.57 2.52
CA ILE A 39 -1.20 1.63 3.44
C ILE A 39 -2.17 1.05 4.47
N LYS A 40 -3.13 0.22 4.05
CA LYS A 40 -4.06 -0.46 4.99
C LYS A 40 -3.33 -1.36 5.98
N GLN A 41 -2.33 -2.11 5.52
CA GLN A 41 -1.53 -2.97 6.37
C GLN A 41 -0.71 -2.16 7.39
N ASP A 42 -0.03 -1.10 6.95
CA ASP A 42 0.77 -0.22 7.80
C ASP A 42 -0.08 0.50 8.85
N ILE A 43 -1.27 0.97 8.48
CA ILE A 43 -2.26 1.52 9.42
C ILE A 43 -2.68 0.45 10.43
N GLY A 44 -2.93 -0.77 9.98
CA GLY A 44 -3.26 -1.90 10.87
C GLY A 44 -2.16 -2.18 11.88
N VAL A 45 -0.91 -2.24 11.44
CA VAL A 45 0.26 -2.39 12.33
C VAL A 45 0.33 -1.24 13.33
N SER A 46 0.18 0.00 12.87
CA SER A 46 0.22 1.19 13.74
C SER A 46 -0.87 1.14 14.82
N ILE A 47 -2.08 0.69 14.49
CA ILE A 47 -3.17 0.52 15.45
C ILE A 47 -2.82 -0.53 16.51
N GLU A 48 -2.25 -1.67 16.12
CA GLU A 48 -1.85 -2.71 17.06
C GLU A 48 -0.72 -2.26 17.99
N GLN A 49 0.27 -1.53 17.46
CA GLN A 49 1.34 -0.93 18.27
C GLN A 49 0.78 0.08 19.28
N LEU A 50 -0.18 0.92 18.88
CA LEU A 50 -0.84 1.84 19.79
C LEU A 50 -1.63 1.11 20.89
N LYS A 51 -2.36 0.04 20.56
CA LYS A 51 -3.06 -0.79 21.55
C LYS A 51 -2.10 -1.49 22.51
N ALA A 52 -0.93 -1.90 22.03
CA ALA A 52 0.14 -2.49 22.84
C ALA A 52 0.85 -1.46 23.74
N GLY A 53 0.53 -0.17 23.63
CA GLY A 53 1.18 0.89 24.39
C GLY A 53 2.57 1.27 23.86
N GLU A 54 2.91 0.87 22.64
CA GLU A 54 4.19 1.17 21.99
C GLU A 54 4.24 2.58 21.38
N GLY A 55 3.17 3.37 21.55
CA GLY A 55 3.15 4.77 21.15
C GLY A 55 4.11 5.61 22.00
N ILE A 56 4.95 6.41 21.35
CA ILE A 56 5.81 7.38 22.03
C ILE A 56 5.14 8.77 22.10
N PRO A 57 5.35 9.54 23.17
CA PRO A 57 4.91 10.93 23.25
C PRO A 57 5.49 11.79 22.11
N LEU A 58 4.69 12.76 21.63
CA LEU A 58 5.08 13.62 20.51
C LEU A 58 6.36 14.42 20.80
N ASP A 59 6.54 14.90 22.03
CA ASP A 59 7.73 15.65 22.43
C ASP A 59 9.00 14.78 22.40
N THR A 60 8.88 13.49 22.75
CA THR A 60 9.96 12.51 22.61
C THR A 60 10.28 12.27 21.15
N ALA A 61 9.26 11.99 20.32
CA ALA A 61 9.45 11.75 18.88
C ALA A 61 10.17 12.92 18.18
N MET A 62 9.72 14.16 18.45
CA MET A 62 10.30 15.36 17.85
C MET A 62 11.75 15.59 18.30
N ARG A 63 12.06 15.29 19.56
CA ARG A 63 13.43 15.39 20.08
C ARG A 63 14.37 14.38 19.43
N GLU A 64 13.94 13.14 19.28
CA GLU A 64 14.74 12.09 18.63
C GLU A 64 14.98 12.38 17.15
N ILE A 65 13.96 12.85 16.42
CA ILE A 65 14.11 13.27 15.03
C ILE A 65 15.15 14.38 14.92
N ARG A 66 15.02 15.42 15.74
CA ARG A 66 15.95 16.56 15.74
C ARG A 66 17.39 16.11 16.01
N SER A 67 17.59 15.28 17.04
CA SER A 67 18.92 14.75 17.40
C SER A 67 19.56 13.87 16.32
N LYS A 68 18.81 13.36 15.35
CA LYS A 68 19.33 12.52 14.27
C LYS A 68 19.86 13.33 13.09
N TYR A 69 19.42 14.58 12.94
CA TYR A 69 19.72 15.41 11.76
C TYR A 69 20.48 16.70 12.09
N GLU A 70 20.59 17.06 13.38
CA GLU A 70 21.52 18.08 13.89
C GLU A 70 22.81 17.43 14.39
#